data_AF-A0A9J7ADS4-F1
#
_entry.id   AF-A0A9J7ADS4-F1
#
_cell.length_a   1.000
_cell.length_b   1.000
_cell.length_c   1.000
_cell.angle_alpha   90.00
_cell.angle_beta   90.00
_cell.angle_gamma   90.00
#
_symmetry.space_group_name_H-M   'P 1'
#
loop_
_entity.id
_entity.type
_entity.pdbx_description
1 polymer ?
#
loop_
_entity_poly.entity_id
_entity_poly.type
_entity_poly.pdbx_seq_one_letter_code
_entity_poly.pdbx_strand_id
1 'polypeptide(L)'
;MRVGGATVADWTLSTSFQNYTYNGSAYGDVNVEYDNDASGRDVILDYVTVNGENRQAEDMEYNTSTYANGECGGGSYSETMHCSGVIGFGHTDDCFSGSCN
;
A
#
# COMPACT_ATOMS: atom_id res chain seq x y z
N MET A 1 1.89 -5.58 -5.47
CA MET A 1 1.41 -6.01 -4.12
C MET A 1 2.30 -7.11 -3.59
N ARG A 2 2.71 -6.97 -2.33
CA ARG A 2 3.57 -7.94 -1.64
C ARG A 2 2.89 -8.44 -0.37
N VAL A 3 2.96 -9.75 -0.14
CA VAL A 3 2.48 -10.40 1.08
C VAL A 3 3.56 -11.32 1.61
N GLY A 4 3.95 -11.15 2.88
CA GLY A 4 5.03 -11.94 3.48
C GLY A 4 6.37 -11.78 2.74
N GLY A 5 6.60 -10.62 2.13
CA GLY A 5 7.81 -10.31 1.36
C GLY A 5 7.80 -10.81 -0.09
N ALA A 6 6.85 -11.64 -0.52
CA ALA A 6 6.73 -12.12 -1.89
C ALA A 6 5.80 -11.23 -2.73
N THR A 7 6.15 -10.94 -3.99
CA THR A 7 5.25 -10.29 -4.94
C THR A 7 4.14 -11.26 -5.33
N VAL A 8 2.91 -10.94 -4.96
CA VAL A 8 1.73 -11.79 -5.22
C VAL A 8 0.90 -11.29 -6.41
N ALA A 9 1.04 -10.01 -6.75
CA ALA A 9 0.42 -9.40 -7.91
C ALA A 9 1.17 -8.13 -8.33
N ASP A 10 1.07 -7.82 -9.62
CA ASP A 10 1.70 -6.66 -10.27
C ASP A 10 0.67 -6.02 -11.21
N TRP A 11 0.52 -4.70 -11.15
CA TRP A 11 -0.48 -3.97 -11.92
C TRP A 11 0.07 -2.66 -12.46
N THR A 12 -0.26 -2.35 -13.71
CA THR A 12 -0.11 -1.00 -14.26
C THR A 12 -1.38 -0.21 -14.00
N LEU A 13 -1.27 0.91 -13.28
CA LEU A 13 -2.42 1.72 -12.89
C LEU A 13 -2.93 2.59 -14.04
N SER A 14 -4.22 2.94 -13.96
CA SER A 14 -4.80 4.04 -14.75
C SER A 14 -4.69 5.37 -13.99
N THR A 15 -5.01 6.49 -14.63
CA THR A 15 -5.05 7.82 -14.00
C THR A 15 -6.35 8.10 -13.23
N SER A 16 -7.16 7.08 -12.98
CA SER A 16 -8.39 7.14 -12.19
C SER A 16 -8.37 6.03 -11.15
N PHE A 17 -9.04 6.23 -10.02
CA PHE A 17 -9.14 5.19 -9.00
C PHE A 17 -9.84 3.95 -9.56
N GLN A 18 -9.21 2.80 -9.33
CA GLN A 18 -9.68 1.49 -9.73
C GLN A 18 -9.37 0.51 -8.60
N ASN A 19 -10.21 -0.51 -8.45
CA ASN A 19 -9.95 -1.60 -7.50
C ASN A 19 -9.15 -2.70 -8.20
N TYR A 20 -7.99 -3.04 -7.65
CA TYR A 20 -7.18 -4.17 -8.08
C TYR A 20 -7.22 -5.25 -7.00
N THR A 21 -7.57 -6.48 -7.38
CA THR A 21 -7.80 -7.56 -6.43
C THR A 21 -6.86 -8.72 -6.69
N TYR A 22 -6.20 -9.18 -5.63
CA TYR A 22 -5.53 -10.46 -5.57
C TYR A 22 -6.35 -11.44 -4.72
N ASN A 23 -6.54 -12.66 -5.21
CA ASN A 23 -7.16 -13.75 -4.47
C ASN A 23 -6.15 -14.89 -4.37
N GLY A 24 -5.80 -15.30 -3.16
CA GLY A 24 -4.86 -16.39 -2.94
C GLY A 24 -4.65 -16.66 -1.45
N SER A 25 -3.66 -17.49 -1.15
CA SER A 25 -3.38 -17.99 0.21
C SER A 25 -2.05 -17.48 0.79
N ALA A 26 -1.53 -16.37 0.24
CA ALA A 26 -0.33 -15.76 0.79
C ALA A 26 -0.62 -15.19 2.18
N TYR A 27 0.35 -15.29 3.09
CA TYR A 27 0.21 -14.93 4.49
C TYR A 27 1.45 -14.16 4.94
N GLY A 28 1.27 -13.11 5.74
CA GLY A 28 2.37 -12.21 6.13
C GLY A 28 1.98 -10.74 6.10
N ASP A 29 2.99 -9.88 6.18
CA ASP A 29 2.80 -8.43 6.05
C ASP A 29 2.30 -8.05 4.65
N VAL A 30 1.25 -7.24 4.61
CA VAL A 30 0.64 -6.70 3.40
C VAL A 30 1.29 -5.35 3.09
N ASN A 31 1.95 -5.28 1.93
CA ASN A 31 2.58 -4.05 1.44
C ASN A 31 2.10 -3.75 0.01
N VAL A 32 1.78 -2.49 -0.24
CA VAL A 32 1.63 -1.97 -1.61
C VAL A 32 2.93 -1.27 -1.97
N GLU A 33 3.54 -1.71 -3.07
CA GLU A 33 4.84 -1.24 -3.54
C GLU A 33 4.63 -0.43 -4.82
N TYR A 34 5.22 0.75 -4.86
CA TYR A 34 5.44 1.52 -6.08
C TYR A 34 6.89 1.28 -6.50
N ASP A 35 7.11 0.74 -7.70
CA ASP A 35 8.40 0.14 -8.08
C ASP A 35 9.06 0.77 -9.31
N ASN A 36 8.39 1.70 -9.99
CA ASN A 36 8.84 2.25 -11.27
C ASN A 36 8.81 3.79 -11.34
N ASP A 37 9.21 4.42 -10.23
CA ASP A 37 9.37 5.86 -10.14
C ASP A 37 10.24 6.45 -11.27
N ALA A 38 9.70 7.52 -11.85
CA ALA A 38 10.31 8.32 -12.88
C ALA A 38 9.61 9.68 -12.94
N SER A 39 10.22 10.64 -13.62
CA SER A 39 9.64 11.97 -13.82
C SER A 39 8.20 11.91 -14.34
N GLY A 40 7.29 12.56 -13.61
CA GLY A 40 5.86 12.64 -13.94
C GLY A 40 5.04 11.42 -13.55
N ARG A 41 5.56 10.54 -12.69
CA ARG A 41 4.83 9.40 -12.13
C ARG A 41 4.79 9.50 -10.61
N ASP A 42 3.59 9.47 -10.08
CA ASP A 42 3.29 9.31 -8.66
C ASP A 42 2.11 8.33 -8.55
N VAL A 43 1.97 7.68 -7.40
CA VAL A 43 0.79 6.85 -7.09
C VAL A 43 0.00 7.51 -5.96
N ILE A 44 -1.32 7.54 -6.10
CA ILE A 44 -2.23 7.86 -5.01
C ILE A 44 -2.98 6.57 -4.67
N LEU A 45 -2.77 6.06 -3.46
CA LEU A 45 -3.38 4.86 -2.94
C LEU A 45 -4.38 5.26 -1.85
N ASP A 46 -5.66 5.04 -2.11
CA ASP A 46 -6.77 5.35 -1.19
C ASP A 46 -6.75 4.38 0.01
N TYR A 47 -7.04 3.10 -0.24
CA TYR A 47 -7.03 2.07 0.79
C TYR A 47 -6.73 0.68 0.25
N VAL A 48 -6.59 -0.27 1.16
CA VAL A 48 -6.68 -1.70 0.87
C VAL A 48 -7.83 -2.33 1.66
N THR A 49 -8.44 -3.37 1.09
CA THR A 49 -9.34 -4.26 1.82
C THR A 49 -8.69 -5.63 1.95
N VAL A 50 -8.36 -6.04 3.19
CA VAL A 50 -7.70 -7.31 3.49
C VAL A 50 -8.69 -8.21 4.21
N ASN A 51 -9.11 -9.32 3.58
CA ASN A 51 -10.06 -10.27 4.18
C ASN A 51 -11.35 -9.61 4.73
N GLY A 52 -11.83 -8.57 4.04
CA GLY A 52 -13.01 -7.79 4.44
C GLY A 52 -12.73 -6.60 5.35
N GLU A 53 -11.51 -6.44 5.84
CA GLU A 53 -11.09 -5.31 6.67
C GLU A 53 -10.59 -4.16 5.80
N ASN A 54 -11.23 -2.99 5.89
CA ASN A 54 -10.78 -1.79 5.20
C ASN A 54 -9.67 -1.09 6.00
N ARG A 55 -8.56 -0.75 5.33
CA ARG A 55 -7.39 -0.12 5.95
C ARG A 55 -6.96 1.08 5.08
N GLN A 56 -7.13 2.29 5.61
CA GLN A 56 -6.85 3.54 4.90
C GLN A 56 -5.34 3.78 4.78
N ALA A 57 -4.86 4.29 3.64
CA ALA A 57 -3.43 4.56 3.48
C ALA A 57 -2.95 5.72 4.38
N GLU A 58 -3.78 6.74 4.55
CA GLU A 58 -3.53 7.90 5.41
C GLU A 58 -3.54 7.56 6.90
N ASP A 59 -4.01 6.38 7.30
CA ASP A 59 -3.90 5.89 8.69
C ASP A 59 -2.58 5.14 8.94
N MET A 60 -1.79 4.85 7.90
CA MET A 60 -0.58 4.01 8.02
C MET A 60 0.67 4.84 8.33
N GLU A 61 1.34 4.47 9.42
CA GLU A 61 2.61 5.09 9.84
C GLU A 61 3.78 4.70 8.91
N TYR A 62 3.84 3.43 8.51
CA TYR A 62 4.93 2.90 7.70
C TYR A 62 4.72 3.23 6.21
N ASN A 63 5.35 4.32 5.77
CA ASN A 63 5.37 4.76 4.38
C ASN A 63 6.78 5.21 3.99
N THR A 64 7.44 4.47 3.10
CA THR A 64 8.80 4.81 2.61
C THR A 64 8.79 5.57 1.29
N SER A 65 7.60 5.82 0.74
CA SER A 65 7.40 6.34 -0.60
C SER A 65 6.99 7.81 -0.64
N THR A 66 6.41 8.34 0.43
CA THR A 66 6.02 9.75 0.50
C THR A 66 7.26 10.64 0.59
N TYR A 67 7.39 11.57 -0.36
CA TYR A 67 8.34 12.66 -0.27
C TYR A 67 7.80 13.74 0.68
N ALA A 68 8.42 13.88 1.84
CA ALA A 68 8.13 14.93 2.80
C ALA A 68 9.43 15.29 3.54
N ASN A 69 9.46 16.48 4.15
CA ASN A 69 10.63 16.94 4.92
C ASN A 69 11.96 16.93 4.14
N GLY A 70 11.90 16.99 2.81
CA GLY A 70 13.06 17.05 1.93
C GLY A 70 13.63 15.69 1.48
N GLU A 71 12.96 14.57 1.79
CA GLU A 71 13.40 13.24 1.39
C GLU A 71 12.26 12.25 1.15
N CYS A 72 12.54 11.17 0.39
CA CYS A 72 11.63 10.04 0.22
C CYS A 72 11.53 9.24 1.52
N GLY A 73 10.31 8.87 1.91
CA GLY A 73 10.05 8.23 3.20
C GLY A 73 10.22 9.18 4.39
N GLY A 74 10.37 10.49 4.14
CA GLY A 74 10.44 11.51 5.18
C GLY A 74 9.08 11.86 5.78
N GLY A 75 8.01 11.18 5.38
CA GLY A 75 6.64 11.37 5.87
C GLY A 75 5.90 10.05 6.06
N SER A 76 4.77 10.15 6.75
CA SER A 76 3.85 9.05 7.11
C SER A 76 2.42 9.54 6.93
N TYR A 77 1.43 8.65 7.08
CA TYR A 77 0.00 9.03 7.09
C TYR A 77 -0.41 9.78 5.82
N SER A 78 -0.07 9.20 4.66
CA SER A 78 -0.31 9.80 3.36
C SER A 78 -0.68 8.74 2.33
N GLU A 79 -1.67 9.07 1.50
CA GLU A 79 -2.06 8.30 0.31
C GLU A 79 -1.01 8.38 -0.82
N THR A 80 -0.17 9.41 -0.82
CA THR A 80 0.67 9.73 -1.98
C THR A 80 2.04 9.09 -1.88
N MET A 81 2.34 8.22 -2.84
CA MET A 81 3.64 7.58 -3.04
C MET A 81 4.37 8.33 -4.15
N HIS A 82 5.32 9.19 -3.76
CA HIS A 82 6.10 10.01 -4.69
C HIS A 82 7.30 9.27 -5.25
N CYS A 83 7.94 8.46 -4.42
CA CYS A 83 9.16 7.73 -4.76
C CYS A 83 8.89 6.23 -4.77
N SER A 84 9.73 5.46 -5.46
CA SER A 84 9.70 4.00 -5.32
C SER A 84 9.84 3.62 -3.84
N GLY A 85 8.94 2.78 -3.35
CA GLY A 85 8.79 2.49 -1.92
C GLY A 85 7.50 1.76 -1.62
N VAL A 86 7.16 1.65 -0.33
CA VAL A 86 6.01 0.88 0.15
C VAL A 86 5.17 1.66 1.13
N ILE A 87 3.87 1.37 1.13
CA ILE A 87 2.98 1.59 2.28
C ILE A 87 2.68 0.21 2.89
N GLY A 88 2.93 0.07 4.19
CA GLY A 88 2.65 -1.15 4.94
C GLY A 88 1.29 -1.08 5.63
N PHE A 89 0.49 -2.14 5.45
CA PHE A 89 -0.89 -2.22 5.95
C PHE A 89 -1.05 -3.24 7.07
N GLY A 90 0.03 -3.61 7.75
CA GLY A 90 0.04 -4.65 8.77
C GLY A 90 -0.05 -6.06 8.20
N HIS A 91 -0.32 -7.03 9.07
CA HIS A 91 -0.35 -8.44 8.75
C HIS A 91 -1.71 -8.89 8.18
N THR A 92 -1.74 -10.01 7.46
CA THR A 92 -2.96 -10.54 6.81
C THR A 92 -4.10 -10.90 7.77
N ASP A 93 -3.82 -11.09 9.06
CA ASP A 93 -4.79 -11.41 10.12
C ASP A 93 -5.03 -10.25 11.11
N ASP A 94 -4.43 -9.08 10.87
CA ASP A 94 -4.70 -7.90 11.69
C ASP A 94 -6.16 -7.47 11.57
N CYS A 95 -6.75 -7.10 12.70
CA CYS A 95 -8.14 -6.66 12.78
C CYS A 95 -8.23 -5.33 13.54
N PHE A 96 -8.17 -4.23 12.81
CA PHE A 96 -8.19 -2.89 13.40
C PHE A 96 -9.61 -2.46 13.81
N SER A 97 -10.63 -2.91 13.07
CA SER A 97 -12.06 -2.67 13.35
C SER A 97 -12.62 -3.52 14.49
N GLY A 98 -11.89 -4.56 14.91
CA GLY A 98 -12.37 -5.54 15.88
C GLY A 98 -13.50 -6.46 15.38
N SER A 99 -13.84 -6.41 14.08
CA SER A 99 -14.94 -7.19 13.46
C SER A 99 -14.47 -7.93 12.21
N CYS A 100 -13.46 -8.78 12.34
CA CYS A 100 -12.92 -9.60 11.26
C CYS A 100 -13.35 -11.06 11.45
N ASN A 101 -13.87 -11.70 10.39
CA ASN A 101 -14.33 -13.09 10.40
C ASN A 101 -13.36 -14.01 9.68
#